data_AF-A0A7W7Q472-F1
#
_entry.id   AF-A0A7W7Q472-F1
#
_cell.length_a   1.000
_cell.length_b   1.000
_cell.length_c   1.000
_cell.angle_alpha   90.00
_cell.angle_beta   90.00
_cell.angle_gamma   90.00
#
_symmetry.space_group_name_H-M   'P 1'
#
loop_
_entity.id
_entity.type
_entity.pdbx_description
1 polymer ?
#
loop_
_entity_poly.entity_id
_entity_poly.type
_entity_poly.pdbx_seq_one_letter_code
_entity_poly.pdbx_strand_id
1 'polypeptide(L)'
;MTKYDIDAINGCMQKALDYKPKFGEISDTFPELCTASTVYGKLPSSAGLASAVDALNDLMHDELNAAEDRLNGVAGALDAVAQTVQNNEDEGVRTYGAQPRYVQV
;
A
#
# COMPACT_ATOMS: atom_id res chain seq x y z
N MET A 1 -28.82 -14.55 -1.94
CA MET A 1 -27.96 -13.61 -2.68
C MET A 1 -26.58 -13.72 -2.04
N THR A 2 -25.55 -14.10 -2.79
CA THR A 2 -24.18 -14.16 -2.27
C THR A 2 -23.80 -12.74 -1.91
N LYS A 3 -23.88 -12.40 -0.62
CA LYS A 3 -23.23 -11.21 -0.07
C LYS A 3 -21.77 -11.39 -0.46
N TYR A 4 -21.31 -10.64 -1.47
CA TYR A 4 -19.89 -10.64 -1.73
C TYR A 4 -19.20 -10.28 -0.44
N ASP A 5 -18.06 -10.92 -0.15
CA ASP A 5 -17.36 -10.72 1.11
C ASP A 5 -16.62 -9.38 1.06
N ILE A 6 -17.39 -8.28 1.06
CA ILE A 6 -16.92 -6.90 1.14
C ILE A 6 -16.00 -6.76 2.37
N ASP A 7 -16.29 -7.51 3.44
CA ASP A 7 -15.45 -7.57 4.62
C ASP A 7 -14.07 -8.18 4.31
N ALA A 8 -14.00 -9.20 3.45
CA ALA A 8 -12.72 -9.73 2.95
C ALA A 8 -11.97 -8.73 2.06
N ILE A 9 -12.65 -7.98 1.18
CA ILE A 9 -12.02 -6.94 0.34
C ILE A 9 -11.46 -5.81 1.23
N ASN A 10 -12.25 -5.36 2.19
CA ASN A 10 -11.82 -4.37 3.18
C ASN A 10 -10.67 -4.90 4.05
N GLY A 11 -10.67 -6.19 4.39
CA GLY A 11 -9.56 -6.84 5.10
C GLY A 11 -8.26 -6.84 4.29
N CYS A 12 -8.32 -7.07 2.99
CA CYS A 12 -7.17 -6.94 2.09
C CYS A 12 -6.66 -5.50 2.00
N MET A 13 -7.59 -4.54 1.90
CA MET A 13 -7.25 -3.10 1.86
C MET A 13 -6.56 -2.68 3.16
N GLN A 14 -7.12 -3.06 4.31
CA GLN A 14 -6.56 -2.75 5.61
C GLN A 14 -5.14 -3.32 5.76
N LYS A 15 -4.92 -4.57 5.33
CA LYS A 15 -3.56 -5.14 5.33
C LYS A 15 -2.59 -4.31 4.50
N ALA A 16 -2.97 -3.85 3.30
CA ALA A 16 -2.10 -3.00 2.49
C ALA A 16 -1.74 -1.69 3.22
N LEU A 17 -2.72 -1.07 3.87
CA LEU A 17 -2.53 0.15 4.66
C LEU A 17 -1.68 -0.08 5.92
N ASP A 18 -1.82 -1.22 6.60
CA ASP A 18 -1.06 -1.56 7.81
C ASP A 18 0.43 -1.81 7.53
N TYR A 19 0.78 -2.27 6.32
CA TYR A 19 2.17 -2.50 5.93
C TYR A 19 2.85 -1.27 5.35
N LYS A 20 2.08 -0.30 4.82
CA LYS A 20 2.61 0.95 4.27
C LYS A 20 3.59 1.66 5.23
N PRO A 21 3.22 2.02 6.48
CA PRO A 21 4.10 2.82 7.34
C PRO A 21 5.41 2.11 7.71
N LYS A 22 5.47 0.78 7.59
CA LYS A 22 6.69 0.01 7.91
C LYS A 22 7.83 0.31 6.95
N PHE A 23 7.54 0.71 5.71
CA PHE A 23 8.58 1.05 4.75
C PHE A 23 9.23 2.39 5.10
N GLY A 24 8.44 3.41 5.46
CA GLY A 24 8.92 4.67 6.03
C GLY A 24 9.69 4.47 7.33
N GLU A 25 9.16 3.67 8.26
CA GLU A 25 9.87 3.33 9.51
C GLU A 25 11.26 2.72 9.25
N ILE A 26 11.39 1.82 8.27
CA ILE A 26 12.69 1.25 7.89
C ILE A 26 13.57 2.32 7.23
N SER A 27 12.99 3.12 6.34
CA SER A 27 13.67 4.20 5.61
C SER A 27 14.34 5.21 6.54
N ASP A 28 13.64 5.59 7.61
CA ASP A 28 14.11 6.57 8.59
C ASP A 28 15.30 6.09 9.44
N THR A 29 15.60 4.78 9.46
CA THR A 29 16.73 4.21 10.23
C THR A 29 18.08 4.31 9.54
N PHE A 30 18.13 4.45 8.21
CA PHE A 30 19.39 4.46 7.45
C PHE A 30 20.29 5.69 7.70
N PRO A 31 19.76 6.92 7.83
CA PRO A 31 20.57 8.12 8.05
C PRO A 31 21.34 8.11 9.39
N GLU A 32 20.87 7.39 10.40
CA GLU A 32 21.41 7.46 11.77
C GLU A 32 22.82 6.88 11.93
N LEU A 33 23.27 6.00 11.04
CA LEU A 33 24.51 5.22 11.23
C LEU A 33 25.58 5.43 10.15
N CYS A 34 25.22 5.94 8.98
CA CYS A 34 26.02 5.76 7.76
C CYS A 34 26.67 7.03 7.18
N THR A 35 26.36 8.23 7.68
CA THR A 35 26.81 9.50 7.07
C THR A 35 28.12 10.05 7.66
N ALA A 36 28.59 9.51 8.79
CA ALA A 36 29.81 9.98 9.42
C ALA A 36 31.05 9.33 8.77
N SER A 37 31.86 10.10 8.03
CA SER A 37 33.09 9.61 7.38
C SER A 37 34.07 8.95 8.37
N THR A 38 33.99 9.34 9.65
CA THR A 38 34.76 8.78 10.75
C THR A 38 34.44 7.30 11.04
N VAL A 39 33.27 6.82 10.61
CA VAL A 39 32.83 5.41 10.70
C VAL A 39 33.60 4.54 9.71
N TYR A 40 33.96 5.08 8.54
CA TYR A 40 34.67 4.37 7.47
C TYR A 40 36.20 4.56 7.50
N GLY A 41 36.70 5.26 8.52
CA GLY A 41 38.12 5.50 8.74
C GLY A 41 38.62 6.87 8.24
N LYS A 42 39.92 7.10 8.34
CA LYS A 42 40.57 8.41 8.06
C LYS A 42 41.38 8.42 6.76
N LEU A 43 41.29 7.35 5.95
CA LEU A 43 42.05 7.25 4.70
C LEU A 43 41.34 8.04 3.59
N PRO A 44 42.05 8.53 2.56
CA PRO A 44 41.43 9.22 1.43
C PRO A 44 40.33 8.39 0.73
N SER A 45 40.48 7.05 0.72
CA SER A 45 39.47 6.12 0.21
C SER A 45 38.20 6.04 1.07
N SER A 46 38.29 6.39 2.37
CA SER A 46 37.16 6.38 3.30
C SER A 46 36.12 7.44 2.95
N ALA A 47 36.53 8.57 2.36
CA ALA A 47 35.61 9.59 1.87
C ALA A 47 34.79 9.09 0.66
N GLY A 48 35.43 8.40 -0.29
CA GLY A 48 34.74 7.79 -1.42
C GLY A 48 33.78 6.68 -1.00
N LEU A 49 34.15 5.88 0.02
CA LEU A 49 33.28 4.87 0.59
C LEU A 49 32.06 5.49 1.30
N ALA A 50 32.27 6.54 2.09
CA ALA A 50 31.16 7.27 2.74
C ALA A 50 30.17 7.80 1.69
N SER A 51 30.64 8.45 0.63
CA SER A 51 29.76 8.93 -0.46
C SER A 51 29.01 7.80 -1.18
N ALA A 52 29.64 6.63 -1.34
CA ALA A 52 28.97 5.48 -1.95
C ALA A 52 27.87 4.90 -1.05
N VAL A 53 28.08 4.90 0.27
CA VAL A 53 27.06 4.47 1.24
C VAL A 53 25.92 5.50 1.33
N ASP A 54 26.24 6.79 1.32
CA ASP A 54 25.23 7.85 1.29
C ASP A 54 24.33 7.70 0.05
N ALA A 55 24.92 7.48 -1.14
CA ALA A 55 24.14 7.24 -2.36
C ALA A 55 23.28 5.97 -2.30
N LEU A 56 23.74 4.92 -1.61
CA LEU A 56 22.94 3.72 -1.38
C LEU A 56 21.77 4.01 -0.42
N ASN A 57 21.98 4.81 0.62
CA ASN A 57 20.92 5.21 1.55
C ASN A 57 19.85 6.03 0.84
N ASP A 58 20.24 6.98 -0.02
CA ASP A 58 19.29 7.75 -0.83
C ASP A 58 18.47 6.82 -1.74
N LEU A 59 19.12 5.86 -2.40
CA LEU A 59 18.42 4.88 -3.24
C LEU A 59 17.44 4.01 -2.44
N MET A 60 17.84 3.56 -1.25
CA MET A 60 16.95 2.79 -0.37
C MET A 60 15.76 3.63 0.07
N HIS A 61 15.97 4.91 0.38
CA HIS A 61 14.90 5.83 0.73
C HIS A 61 13.87 5.97 -0.39
N ASP A 62 14.34 6.17 -1.62
CA ASP A 62 13.48 6.29 -2.82
C ASP A 62 12.67 5.01 -3.07
N GLU A 63 13.30 3.84 -2.99
CA GLU A 63 12.61 2.57 -3.23
C GLU A 63 11.57 2.23 -2.16
N LEU A 64 11.84 2.57 -0.90
CA LEU A 64 10.90 2.37 0.21
C LEU A 64 9.70 3.32 0.09
N ASN A 65 9.93 4.58 -0.29
CA ASN A 65 8.84 5.51 -0.61
C ASN A 65 8.00 5.01 -1.79
N ALA A 66 8.64 4.50 -2.84
CA ALA A 66 7.93 3.91 -3.98
C ALA A 66 7.14 2.65 -3.60
N ALA A 67 7.58 1.88 -2.60
CA ALA A 67 6.83 0.76 -2.05
C ALA A 67 5.55 1.23 -1.32
N GLU A 68 5.62 2.34 -0.58
CA GLU A 68 4.44 2.94 0.05
C GLU A 68 3.40 3.39 -0.97
N ASP A 69 3.83 4.06 -2.03
CA ASP A 69 2.95 4.52 -3.10
C ASP A 69 2.25 3.35 -3.81
N ARG A 70 2.96 2.25 -4.03
CA ARG A 70 2.40 1.02 -4.59
C ARG A 70 1.33 0.41 -3.68
N LEU A 71 1.57 0.36 -2.37
CA LEU A 71 0.57 -0.12 -1.41
C LEU A 71 -0.66 0.80 -1.34
N ASN A 72 -0.45 2.11 -1.46
CA ASN A 72 -1.56 3.07 -1.56
C ASN A 72 -2.38 2.83 -2.84
N GLY A 73 -1.73 2.56 -3.97
CA GLY A 73 -2.40 2.18 -5.21
C GLY A 73 -3.21 0.88 -5.10
N VAL A 74 -2.66 -0.13 -4.41
CA VAL A 74 -3.40 -1.39 -4.12
C VAL A 74 -4.63 -1.12 -3.27
N ALA A 75 -4.52 -0.31 -2.22
CA ALA A 75 -5.67 0.06 -1.39
C ALA A 75 -6.76 0.78 -2.21
N GLY A 76 -6.38 1.73 -3.06
CA GLY A 76 -7.32 2.42 -3.94
C GLY A 76 -8.00 1.50 -4.97
N ALA A 77 -7.26 0.53 -5.52
CA ALA A 77 -7.85 -0.47 -6.42
C ALA A 77 -8.85 -1.38 -5.69
N LEU A 78 -8.56 -1.77 -4.45
CA LEU A 78 -9.47 -2.58 -3.64
C LEU A 78 -10.73 -1.81 -3.24
N ASP A 79 -10.61 -0.52 -2.92
CA ASP A 79 -11.76 0.36 -2.67
C ASP A 79 -12.67 0.48 -3.92
N ALA A 80 -12.08 0.70 -5.10
CA ALA A 80 -12.84 0.75 -6.35
C ALA A 80 -13.58 -0.57 -6.66
N VAL A 81 -12.96 -1.71 -6.36
CA VAL A 81 -13.63 -3.03 -6.47
C VAL A 81 -14.79 -3.13 -5.48
N ALA A 82 -14.60 -2.74 -4.21
CA ALA A 82 -15.66 -2.77 -3.21
C ALA A 82 -16.86 -1.90 -3.61
N GLN A 83 -16.61 -0.69 -4.10
CA GLN A 83 -17.64 0.22 -4.60
C GLN A 83 -18.39 -0.37 -5.80
N THR A 84 -17.67 -0.99 -6.75
CA THR A 84 -18.29 -1.64 -7.92
C THR A 84 -19.21 -2.78 -7.49
N VAL A 85 -18.78 -3.60 -6.52
CA VAL A 85 -19.58 -4.70 -5.99
C VAL A 85 -20.84 -4.19 -5.30
N GLN A 86 -20.71 -3.16 -4.43
CA GLN A 86 -21.86 -2.55 -3.75
C GLN A 86 -22.88 -1.96 -4.73
N ASN A 87 -22.40 -1.24 -5.75
CA ASN A 87 -23.27 -0.66 -6.78
C ASN A 87 -24.04 -1.75 -7.54
N ASN A 88 -23.39 -2.85 -7.90
CA ASN A 88 -24.04 -3.98 -8.57
C ASN A 88 -25.07 -4.68 -7.67
N GLU A 89 -24.79 -4.82 -6.38
CA GLU A 89 -25.75 -5.37 -5.41
C GLU A 89 -26.99 -4.46 -5.30
N ASP A 90 -26.80 -3.15 -5.18
CA ASP A 90 -27.87 -2.15 -5.12
C ASP A 90 -28.72 -2.11 -6.40
N GLU A 91 -28.07 -2.17 -7.57
CA GLU A 91 -28.77 -2.26 -8.87
C GLU A 91 -29.56 -3.56 -9.01
N GLY A 92 -29.02 -4.68 -8.54
CA GLY A 92 -29.72 -5.96 -8.48
C GLY A 92 -30.95 -5.89 -7.59
N VAL A 93 -30.85 -5.26 -6.41
CA VAL A 93 -31.98 -5.04 -5.50
C VAL A 93 -33.04 -4.14 -6.15
N ARG A 94 -32.65 -3.05 -6.83
CA ARG A 94 -33.60 -2.17 -7.54
C ARG A 94 -34.32 -2.87 -8.68
N THR A 95 -33.59 -3.68 -9.46
CA THR A 95 -34.11 -4.33 -10.67
C THR A 95 -35.01 -5.53 -10.34
N TYR A 96 -34.66 -6.32 -9.33
CA TYR A 96 -35.37 -7.57 -9.01
C TYR A 96 -36.20 -7.50 -7.72
N GLY A 97 -35.92 -6.56 -6.81
CA GLY A 97 -36.71 -6.34 -5.59
C GLY A 97 -38.01 -5.57 -5.84
N ALA A 98 -38.14 -4.92 -6.99
CA ALA A 98 -39.33 -4.16 -7.38
C ALA A 98 -40.36 -4.96 -8.20
N GLN A 99 -40.16 -6.27 -8.45
CA GLN A 99 -41.16 -7.09 -9.15
C GLN A 99 -42.34 -7.39 -8.21
N PRO A 100 -43.57 -6.90 -8.48
CA PRO A 100 -44.73 -7.31 -7.71
C PRO A 100 -45.03 -8.78 -8.00
N ARG A 101 -45.13 -9.59 -6.95
CA ARG A 101 -45.65 -10.96 -7.05
C ARG A 101 -47.12 -10.91 -7.46
N TYR A 102 -47.39 -10.95 -8.76
CA TYR A 102 -48.68 -11.37 -9.29
C TYR A 102 -48.49 -12.35 -10.43
N VAL A 103 -48.74 -13.62 -10.13
CA VAL A 103 -49.45 -14.52 -11.06
C VAL A 103 -50.44 -15.33 -10.22
N GLN A 104 -51.72 -15.00 -10.37
CA GLN A 104 -52.83 -15.89 -10.09
C GLN A 104 -52.80 -17.04 -11.10
N VAL A 105 -52.85 -18.30 -10.64
CA VAL A 105 -53.82 -19.31 -11.07
C VAL A 105 -54.03 -20.28 -9.90
#